data_AF-A0A2P8AM10-F1
#
_entry.id   AF-A0A2P8AM10-F1
#
_cell.length_a   1.000
_cell.length_b   1.000
_cell.length_c   1.000
_cell.angle_alpha   90.00
_cell.angle_beta   90.00
_cell.angle_gamma   90.00
#
_symmetry.space_group_name_H-M   'P 1'
#
loop_
_entity.id
_entity.type
_entity.pdbx_description
1 polymer ?
#
loop_
_entity_poly.entity_id
_entity_poly.type
_entity_poly.pdbx_seq_one_letter_code
_entity_poly.pdbx_strand_id
1 'polypeptide(L)'
;MPAGTRLVLVAAGWPTRRRPDGEVLAPVPGRYAPDGLRPHLRGSLRITGEPGSSVLVDGLLVEGDVVVAPGQLGHLTVAHGTVTGAVRVESAAGRPNSRLQLRLSRVLAGAVTLAATVPMATVDTCVLDATAGGGTALAGEGVHACLEGSTVRGAVRVRSLDASSCVLDGPVEVAHRQVGCLRFSYVAPGSRTPRRYRCVPADGEPGPLPVYAATDPASPAYPALAGSCPVAIREGGEDRAEPGVHHHLRRPLRLRAAQRQLDPYRPVGIELGIFGS
;
A
#
# COMPACT_ATOMS: atom_id res chain seq x y z
N MET A 1 20.11 -6.40 -14.39
CA MET A 1 20.89 -6.24 -13.15
C MET A 1 21.84 -7.43 -12.99
N PRO A 2 23.16 -7.19 -12.88
CA PRO A 2 24.15 -8.24 -12.67
C PRO A 2 23.99 -8.97 -11.34
N ALA A 3 24.51 -10.20 -11.25
CA ALA A 3 24.42 -11.04 -10.05
C ALA A 3 24.99 -10.33 -8.81
N GLY A 4 24.29 -10.45 -7.69
CA GLY A 4 24.71 -9.88 -6.39
C GLY A 4 24.75 -8.34 -6.31
N THR A 5 24.27 -7.62 -7.33
CA THR A 5 24.29 -6.15 -7.31
C THR A 5 22.98 -5.54 -6.83
N ARG A 6 23.05 -4.31 -6.32
CA ARG A 6 21.88 -3.52 -5.91
C ARG A 6 21.80 -2.24 -6.72
N LEU A 7 20.68 -2.04 -7.40
CA LEU A 7 20.33 -0.75 -8.02
C LEU A 7 19.39 0.01 -7.10
N VAL A 8 19.68 1.29 -6.92
CA VAL A 8 18.88 2.21 -6.12
C VAL A 8 18.52 3.39 -7.01
N LEU A 9 17.24 3.49 -7.35
CA LEU A 9 16.63 4.63 -8.05
C LEU A 9 15.84 5.42 -7.02
N VAL A 10 16.34 6.60 -6.65
CA VAL A 10 15.73 7.43 -5.60
C VAL A 10 15.48 8.82 -6.15
N ALA A 11 14.30 9.37 -5.88
CA ALA A 11 14.01 10.78 -6.03
C ALA A 11 14.84 11.59 -5.03
N ALA A 12 15.98 12.11 -5.47
CA ALA A 12 16.85 12.91 -4.63
C ALA A 12 17.44 14.11 -5.36
N GLY A 13 17.59 15.18 -4.61
CA GLY A 13 18.32 16.36 -4.99
C GLY A 13 19.72 16.33 -4.41
N TRP A 14 20.55 17.20 -4.95
CA TRP A 14 21.89 17.45 -4.48
C TRP A 14 21.85 18.68 -3.58
N PRO A 15 21.91 18.53 -2.23
CA PRO A 15 21.73 19.66 -1.34
C PRO A 15 22.92 20.62 -1.48
N THR A 16 22.64 21.86 -1.90
CA THR A 16 23.59 22.97 -1.77
C THR A 16 23.75 23.30 -0.30
N ARG A 17 24.98 23.55 0.15
CA ARG A 17 25.23 23.98 1.53
C ARG A 17 25.47 25.48 1.53
N ARG A 18 24.75 26.21 2.37
CA ARG A 18 25.03 27.63 2.60
C ARG A 18 25.87 27.76 3.86
N ARG A 19 27.03 28.40 3.74
CA ARG A 19 27.85 28.76 4.90
C ARG A 19 27.24 29.96 5.64
N PRO A 20 27.61 30.19 6.91
CA PRO A 20 27.13 31.35 7.69
C PRO A 20 27.48 32.71 7.08
N ASP A 21 28.53 32.77 6.26
CA ASP A 21 28.97 33.95 5.49
C ASP A 21 28.14 34.20 4.21
N GLY A 22 27.16 33.33 3.92
CA GLY A 22 26.29 33.43 2.75
C GLY A 22 26.80 32.68 1.51
N GLU A 23 28.01 32.12 1.52
CA GLU A 23 28.59 31.35 0.42
C GLU A 23 27.77 30.08 0.15
N VAL A 24 27.39 29.86 -1.11
CA VAL A 24 26.68 28.64 -1.55
C VAL A 24 27.72 27.66 -2.11
N LEU A 25 27.96 26.58 -1.38
CA LEU A 25 28.84 25.50 -1.81
C LEU A 25 28.15 24.64 -2.87
N ALA A 26 28.92 24.30 -3.91
CA ALA A 26 28.50 23.35 -4.92
C ALA A 26 28.11 22.00 -4.28
N PRO A 27 27.13 21.30 -4.86
CA PRO A 27 26.72 20.01 -4.32
C PRO A 27 27.83 18.98 -4.38
N VAL A 28 27.87 18.09 -3.39
CA VAL A 28 28.87 17.02 -3.28
C VAL A 28 28.25 15.68 -3.70
N PRO A 29 28.85 14.93 -4.65
CA PRO A 29 28.45 13.57 -4.98
C PRO A 29 28.37 12.67 -3.73
N GLY A 30 27.36 11.80 -3.65
CA GLY A 30 27.17 10.87 -2.52
C GLY A 30 26.33 11.42 -1.36
N ARG A 31 25.96 12.71 -1.36
CA ARG A 31 24.96 13.25 -0.43
C ARG A 31 23.65 13.54 -1.17
N TYR A 32 22.59 12.90 -0.72
CA TYR A 32 21.27 12.93 -1.37
C TYR A 32 20.23 13.47 -0.39
N ALA A 33 19.41 14.42 -0.85
CA ALA A 33 18.27 14.94 -0.09
C ALA A 33 16.97 14.51 -0.79
N PRO A 34 16.18 13.58 -0.22
CA PRO A 34 14.97 13.05 -0.85
C PRO A 34 13.71 13.89 -0.61
N ASP A 35 13.82 15.04 0.06
CA ASP A 35 12.67 15.79 0.54
C ASP A 35 12.03 16.68 -0.54
N GLY A 36 10.70 16.66 -0.61
CA GLY A 36 9.90 17.56 -1.45
C GLY A 36 9.97 17.28 -2.95
N LEU A 37 10.61 16.17 -3.37
CA LEU A 37 10.75 15.81 -4.77
C LEU A 37 9.68 14.80 -5.21
N ARG A 38 9.18 15.00 -6.44
CA ARG A 38 8.23 14.13 -7.12
C ARG A 38 8.62 13.97 -8.60
N PRO A 39 9.79 13.40 -8.92
CA PRO A 39 10.15 13.16 -10.31
C PRO A 39 9.18 12.16 -10.96
N HIS A 40 8.91 12.40 -12.24
CA HIS A 40 7.98 11.62 -13.05
C HIS A 40 8.78 10.88 -14.11
N LEU A 41 8.65 9.56 -14.17
CA LEU A 41 9.14 8.71 -15.24
C LEU A 41 8.00 8.50 -16.23
N ARG A 42 8.14 9.04 -17.44
CA ARG A 42 7.19 8.79 -18.53
C ARG A 42 7.45 7.42 -19.14
N GLY A 43 6.43 6.56 -19.14
CA GLY A 43 6.49 5.21 -19.69
C GLY A 43 6.67 4.11 -18.65
N SER A 44 6.82 2.88 -19.12
CA SER A 44 6.92 1.70 -18.26
C SER A 44 8.35 1.38 -17.86
N LEU A 45 8.56 1.05 -16.59
CA LEU A 45 9.84 0.59 -16.04
C LEU A 45 9.95 -0.93 -16.20
N ARG A 46 10.89 -1.40 -17.03
CA ARG A 46 11.19 -2.83 -17.20
C ARG A 46 12.44 -3.22 -16.43
N ILE A 47 12.32 -4.24 -15.57
CA ILE A 47 13.39 -4.69 -14.67
C ILE A 47 13.71 -6.15 -14.99
N THR A 48 14.99 -6.45 -15.18
CA THR A 48 15.53 -7.81 -15.26
C THR A 48 16.69 -7.96 -14.29
N GLY A 49 16.81 -9.14 -13.69
CA GLY A 49 17.86 -9.41 -12.70
C GLY A 49 18.42 -10.82 -12.78
N GLU A 50 19.73 -10.91 -12.58
CA GLU A 50 20.47 -12.13 -12.31
C GLU A 50 20.37 -12.54 -10.82
N PRO A 51 20.76 -13.77 -10.45
CA PRO A 51 20.62 -14.26 -9.09
C PRO A 51 21.24 -13.32 -8.03
N GLY A 52 20.47 -13.08 -6.97
CA GLY A 52 20.89 -12.23 -5.85
C GLY A 52 20.85 -10.71 -6.13
N SER A 53 20.41 -10.30 -7.31
CA SER A 53 20.24 -8.87 -7.61
C SER A 53 19.03 -8.27 -6.89
N SER A 54 19.12 -6.97 -6.58
CA SER A 54 18.04 -6.22 -5.93
C SER A 54 17.83 -4.85 -6.57
N VAL A 55 16.57 -4.41 -6.63
CA VAL A 55 16.19 -3.09 -7.14
C VAL A 55 15.32 -2.38 -6.11
N LEU A 56 15.69 -1.14 -5.79
CA LEU A 56 14.89 -0.22 -4.99
C LEU A 56 14.49 0.97 -5.86
N VAL A 57 13.20 1.27 -5.89
CA VAL A 57 12.61 2.46 -6.53
C VAL A 57 11.92 3.26 -5.43
N ASP A 58 12.37 4.48 -5.16
CA ASP A 58 11.89 5.30 -4.04
C ASP A 58 11.54 6.72 -4.50
N GLY A 59 10.34 7.19 -4.18
CA GLY A 59 9.93 8.58 -4.38
C GLY A 59 9.54 8.95 -5.83
N LEU A 60 9.37 7.96 -6.71
CA LEU A 60 9.12 8.16 -8.13
C LEU A 60 7.64 8.01 -8.48
N LEU A 61 7.15 8.85 -9.41
CA LEU A 61 5.89 8.66 -10.11
C LEU A 61 6.19 8.00 -11.46
N VAL A 62 5.68 6.80 -11.70
CA VAL A 62 5.80 6.05 -12.96
C VAL A 62 4.50 6.19 -13.73
N GLU A 63 4.53 6.92 -14.85
CA GLU A 63 3.41 7.09 -15.79
C GLU A 63 3.34 5.88 -16.73
N GLY A 64 3.08 4.70 -16.17
CA GLY A 64 3.07 3.42 -16.86
C GLY A 64 3.14 2.24 -15.90
N ASP A 65 3.61 1.11 -16.40
CA ASP A 65 3.72 -0.12 -15.63
C ASP A 65 5.12 -0.31 -15.03
N VAL A 66 5.20 -1.01 -13.92
CA VAL A 66 6.46 -1.57 -13.40
C VAL A 66 6.46 -3.06 -13.70
N VAL A 67 7.29 -3.50 -14.65
CA VAL A 67 7.31 -4.88 -15.14
C VAL A 67 8.64 -5.54 -14.79
N VAL A 68 8.60 -6.57 -13.95
CA VAL A 68 9.72 -7.50 -13.75
C VAL A 68 9.63 -8.58 -14.80
N ALA A 69 10.52 -8.54 -15.78
CA ALA A 69 10.61 -9.55 -16.82
C ALA A 69 11.20 -10.86 -16.28
N PRO A 70 11.06 -11.99 -17.02
CA PRO A 70 11.58 -13.28 -16.58
C PRO A 70 13.08 -13.23 -16.25
N GLY A 71 13.43 -13.60 -15.02
CA GLY A 71 14.80 -13.57 -14.52
C GLY A 71 14.98 -14.37 -13.24
N GLN A 72 15.97 -13.95 -12.44
CA GLN A 72 16.27 -14.48 -11.10
C GLN A 72 16.46 -13.32 -10.09
N LEU A 73 15.67 -12.25 -10.25
CA LEU A 73 15.71 -11.10 -9.36
C LEU A 73 15.39 -11.54 -7.92
N GLY A 74 16.22 -11.14 -6.96
CA GLY A 74 16.05 -11.49 -5.55
C GLY A 74 15.06 -10.58 -4.83
N HIS A 75 15.17 -9.27 -5.03
CA HIS A 75 14.30 -8.30 -4.36
C HIS A 75 13.88 -7.16 -5.29
N LEU A 76 12.60 -6.80 -5.24
CA LEU A 76 12.09 -5.55 -5.77
C LEU A 76 11.39 -4.80 -4.64
N THR A 77 11.86 -3.58 -4.36
CA THR A 77 11.17 -2.65 -3.45
C THR A 77 10.73 -1.43 -4.22
N VAL A 78 9.44 -1.11 -4.16
CA VAL A 78 8.89 0.18 -4.59
C VAL A 78 8.38 0.90 -3.34
N ALA A 79 8.85 2.12 -3.12
CA ALA A 79 8.57 2.88 -1.93
C ALA A 79 8.18 4.32 -2.27
N HIS A 80 7.26 4.89 -1.48
CA HIS A 80 6.91 6.33 -1.50
C HIS A 80 6.58 6.89 -2.89
N GLY A 81 5.97 6.07 -3.74
CA GLY A 81 5.80 6.35 -5.16
C GLY A 81 4.40 6.09 -5.67
N THR A 82 4.16 6.50 -6.91
CA THR A 82 2.89 6.26 -7.61
C THR A 82 3.18 5.52 -8.90
N VAL A 83 2.47 4.42 -9.16
CA VAL A 83 2.49 3.68 -10.41
C VAL A 83 1.10 3.82 -11.02
N THR A 84 0.97 4.61 -12.09
CA THR A 84 -0.36 4.85 -12.69
C THR A 84 -0.92 3.62 -13.39
N GLY A 85 -0.04 2.72 -13.83
CA GLY A 85 -0.39 1.42 -14.40
C GLY A 85 -0.33 0.28 -13.38
N ALA A 86 0.05 -0.90 -13.87
CA ALA A 86 0.14 -2.13 -13.10
C ALA A 86 1.58 -2.46 -12.67
N VAL A 87 1.72 -3.17 -11.55
CA VAL A 87 2.96 -3.84 -11.17
C VAL A 87 2.87 -5.30 -11.59
N ARG A 88 3.72 -5.73 -12.53
CA ARG A 88 3.67 -7.07 -13.12
C ARG A 88 4.96 -7.81 -12.90
N VAL A 89 4.89 -9.06 -12.44
CA VAL A 89 6.03 -9.97 -12.38
C VAL A 89 5.77 -11.16 -13.29
N GLU A 90 6.60 -11.27 -14.32
CA GLU A 90 6.56 -12.32 -15.31
C GLU A 90 7.55 -13.44 -14.95
N SER A 91 7.26 -14.64 -15.46
CA SER A 91 8.11 -15.82 -15.29
C SER A 91 8.20 -16.59 -16.61
N ALA A 92 9.34 -17.22 -16.88
CA ALA A 92 9.52 -18.13 -18.00
C ALA A 92 10.33 -19.37 -17.58
N ALA A 93 10.34 -20.41 -18.41
CA ALA A 93 11.15 -21.60 -18.19
C ALA A 93 12.64 -21.22 -17.98
N GLY A 94 13.25 -21.73 -16.90
CA GLY A 94 14.63 -21.42 -16.50
C GLY A 94 14.84 -20.02 -15.89
N ARG A 95 13.86 -19.12 -15.98
CA ARG A 95 13.89 -17.75 -15.43
C ARG A 95 12.62 -17.43 -14.64
N PRO A 96 12.37 -18.13 -13.52
CA PRO A 96 11.08 -18.09 -12.85
C PRO A 96 10.93 -16.94 -11.84
N ASN A 97 11.96 -16.16 -11.53
CA ASN A 97 11.93 -15.21 -10.39
C ASN A 97 11.50 -15.90 -9.06
N SER A 98 11.86 -17.17 -8.86
CA SER A 98 11.36 -18.02 -7.75
C SER A 98 11.86 -17.63 -6.36
N ARG A 99 12.85 -16.74 -6.27
CA ARG A 99 13.35 -16.18 -5.02
C ARG A 99 12.94 -14.71 -4.82
N LEU A 100 12.14 -14.16 -5.73
CA LEU A 100 11.77 -12.76 -5.69
C LEU A 100 10.92 -12.46 -4.45
N GLN A 101 11.39 -11.51 -3.65
CA GLN A 101 10.57 -10.86 -2.64
C GLN A 101 10.15 -9.49 -3.16
N LEU A 102 8.84 -9.32 -3.38
CA LEU A 102 8.27 -8.04 -3.74
C LEU A 102 7.88 -7.28 -2.47
N ARG A 103 8.30 -6.03 -2.35
CA ARG A 103 7.88 -5.13 -1.28
C ARG A 103 7.34 -3.83 -1.86
N LEU A 104 6.10 -3.50 -1.53
CA LEU A 104 5.49 -2.20 -1.79
C LEU A 104 5.30 -1.51 -0.43
N SER A 105 5.81 -0.30 -0.27
CA SER A 105 5.61 0.48 0.96
C SER A 105 5.24 1.92 0.64
N ARG A 106 4.06 2.38 1.10
CA ARG A 106 3.57 3.73 0.78
C ARG A 106 3.49 3.99 -0.72
N VAL A 107 2.93 3.03 -1.45
CA VAL A 107 2.76 3.09 -2.91
C VAL A 107 1.29 3.17 -3.26
N LEU A 108 0.97 4.03 -4.23
CA LEU A 108 -0.29 3.98 -4.98
C LEU A 108 -0.01 3.24 -6.28
N ALA A 109 -0.68 2.11 -6.52
CA ALA A 109 -0.55 1.34 -7.75
C ALA A 109 -1.91 0.89 -8.27
N GLY A 110 -1.98 0.60 -9.56
CA GLY A 110 -3.10 -0.13 -10.14
C GLY A 110 -3.10 -1.61 -9.73
N ALA A 111 -3.35 -2.50 -10.69
CA ALA A 111 -3.31 -3.94 -10.45
C ALA A 111 -1.87 -4.43 -10.20
N VAL A 112 -1.73 -5.38 -9.26
CA VAL A 112 -0.47 -6.09 -8.98
C VAL A 112 -0.64 -7.55 -9.40
N THR A 113 0.01 -7.96 -10.48
CA THR A 113 -0.08 -9.31 -11.03
C THR A 113 1.27 -10.01 -10.92
N LEU A 114 1.30 -11.10 -10.17
CA LEU A 114 2.51 -11.84 -9.83
C LEU A 114 2.44 -13.25 -10.41
N ALA A 115 3.51 -13.68 -11.05
CA ALA A 115 3.67 -15.07 -11.45
C ALA A 115 3.57 -16.01 -10.22
N ALA A 116 3.01 -17.20 -10.42
CA ALA A 116 2.84 -18.21 -9.36
C ALA A 116 4.18 -18.68 -8.75
N THR A 117 5.29 -18.43 -9.43
CA THR A 117 6.64 -18.73 -8.95
C THR A 117 7.12 -17.77 -7.86
N VAL A 118 6.51 -16.58 -7.74
CA VAL A 118 6.90 -15.58 -6.74
C VAL A 118 6.48 -16.08 -5.35
N PRO A 119 7.41 -16.22 -4.39
CA PRO A 119 7.08 -16.80 -3.09
C PRO A 119 6.33 -15.83 -2.17
N MET A 120 6.66 -14.53 -2.22
CA MET A 120 6.30 -13.55 -1.19
C MET A 120 6.04 -12.16 -1.78
N ALA A 121 4.95 -11.53 -1.33
CA ALA A 121 4.66 -10.13 -1.57
C ALA A 121 4.26 -9.43 -0.27
N THR A 122 4.96 -8.35 0.08
CA THR A 122 4.66 -7.51 1.23
C THR A 122 4.12 -6.17 0.77
N VAL A 123 2.96 -5.77 1.29
CA VAL A 123 2.25 -4.55 0.92
C VAL A 123 1.96 -3.78 2.21
N ASP A 124 2.66 -2.68 2.40
CA ASP A 124 2.66 -1.89 3.64
C ASP A 124 2.20 -0.47 3.37
N THR A 125 1.11 -0.05 4.00
CA THR A 125 0.56 1.31 3.83
C THR A 125 0.36 1.69 2.36
N CYS A 126 -0.15 0.78 1.54
CA CYS A 126 -0.33 0.99 0.09
C CYS A 126 -1.80 1.14 -0.30
N VAL A 127 -2.01 1.67 -1.49
CA VAL A 127 -3.28 1.64 -2.22
C VAL A 127 -3.08 0.81 -3.48
N LEU A 128 -3.83 -0.28 -3.61
CA LEU A 128 -3.94 -1.05 -4.85
C LEU A 128 -5.33 -0.83 -5.41
N ASP A 129 -5.45 -0.11 -6.51
CA ASP A 129 -6.75 0.26 -7.07
C ASP A 129 -6.89 -0.21 -8.52
N ALA A 130 -7.65 -1.29 -8.70
CA ALA A 130 -7.93 -1.86 -10.01
C ALA A 130 -9.33 -1.51 -10.53
N THR A 131 -10.00 -0.47 -9.99
CA THR A 131 -11.34 -0.10 -10.48
C THR A 131 -11.31 0.37 -11.95
N ALA A 132 -10.18 0.88 -12.44
CA ALA A 132 -10.00 1.25 -13.84
C ALA A 132 -9.58 0.08 -14.76
N GLY A 133 -9.10 -1.04 -14.21
CA GLY A 133 -8.22 -1.99 -14.92
C GLY A 133 -8.70 -3.45 -14.99
N GLY A 134 -9.99 -3.74 -14.83
CA GLY A 134 -10.50 -5.12 -14.94
C GLY A 134 -10.67 -5.85 -13.60
N GLY A 135 -10.70 -5.12 -12.49
CA GLY A 135 -11.35 -5.55 -11.26
C GLY A 135 -10.54 -6.46 -10.34
N THR A 136 -9.37 -6.98 -10.73
CA THR A 136 -8.46 -7.70 -9.81
C THR A 136 -7.26 -6.83 -9.45
N ALA A 137 -7.17 -6.44 -8.18
CA ALA A 137 -6.14 -5.55 -7.68
C ALA A 137 -4.85 -6.28 -7.25
N LEU A 138 -4.96 -7.52 -6.80
CA LEU A 138 -3.81 -8.35 -6.45
C LEU A 138 -4.03 -9.79 -6.92
N ALA A 139 -3.19 -10.27 -7.82
CA ALA A 139 -3.23 -11.64 -8.34
C ALA A 139 -1.85 -12.31 -8.14
N GLY A 140 -1.85 -13.50 -7.55
CA GLY A 140 -0.63 -14.26 -7.28
C GLY A 140 -0.94 -15.67 -6.76
N GLU A 141 -1.27 -16.60 -7.65
CA GLU A 141 -1.77 -17.94 -7.30
C GLU A 141 -0.81 -18.78 -6.44
N GLY A 142 0.51 -18.50 -6.51
CA GLY A 142 1.53 -19.15 -5.67
C GLY A 142 2.08 -18.27 -4.54
N VAL A 143 1.60 -17.03 -4.44
CA VAL A 143 2.18 -16.00 -3.56
C VAL A 143 1.61 -16.09 -2.14
N HIS A 144 2.48 -16.00 -1.14
CA HIS A 144 2.08 -15.60 0.21
C HIS A 144 2.08 -14.07 0.29
N ALA A 145 0.91 -13.48 0.51
CA ALA A 145 0.74 -12.03 0.57
C ALA A 145 0.61 -11.56 2.03
N CYS A 146 1.42 -10.58 2.42
CA CYS A 146 1.35 -9.92 3.73
C CYS A 146 0.93 -8.46 3.52
N LEU A 147 -0.26 -8.10 3.97
CA LEU A 147 -0.83 -6.75 3.86
C LEU A 147 -0.92 -6.10 5.24
N GLU A 148 -0.45 -4.87 5.35
CA GLU A 148 -0.55 -4.09 6.58
C GLU A 148 -1.03 -2.68 6.28
N GLY A 149 -2.08 -2.23 7.00
CA GLY A 149 -2.57 -0.87 6.92
C GLY A 149 -2.81 -0.40 5.48
N SER A 150 -3.32 -1.28 4.61
CA SER A 150 -3.40 -1.02 3.15
C SER A 150 -4.84 -1.08 2.66
N THR A 151 -5.15 -0.28 1.64
CA THR A 151 -6.46 -0.26 0.98
C THR A 151 -6.34 -0.94 -0.39
N VAL A 152 -7.14 -1.97 -0.62
CA VAL A 152 -7.20 -2.71 -1.89
C VAL A 152 -8.60 -2.59 -2.44
N ARG A 153 -8.75 -1.89 -3.57
CA ARG A 153 -10.02 -1.68 -4.28
C ARG A 153 -10.03 -2.57 -5.51
N GLY A 154 -10.78 -3.66 -5.42
CA GLY A 154 -10.79 -4.76 -6.40
C GLY A 154 -10.49 -6.12 -5.78
N ALA A 155 -10.65 -7.16 -6.57
CA ALA A 155 -10.49 -8.54 -6.17
C ALA A 155 -9.05 -8.88 -5.79
N VAL A 156 -8.90 -9.81 -4.86
CA VAL A 156 -7.60 -10.35 -4.42
C VAL A 156 -7.61 -11.86 -4.62
N ARG A 157 -6.66 -12.40 -5.36
CA ARG A 157 -6.50 -13.84 -5.60
C ARG A 157 -5.07 -14.26 -5.27
N VAL A 158 -4.89 -14.98 -4.16
CA VAL A 158 -3.55 -15.36 -3.69
C VAL A 158 -3.52 -16.79 -3.12
N ARG A 159 -2.32 -17.36 -2.96
CA ARG A 159 -2.18 -18.68 -2.33
C ARG A 159 -2.55 -18.65 -0.85
N SER A 160 -1.99 -17.69 -0.11
CA SER A 160 -2.17 -17.52 1.34
C SER A 160 -2.05 -16.03 1.68
N LEU A 161 -2.74 -15.59 2.73
CA LEU A 161 -2.91 -14.17 3.04
C LEU A 161 -2.83 -13.91 4.54
N ASP A 162 -1.92 -13.03 4.93
CA ASP A 162 -1.94 -12.33 6.21
C ASP A 162 -2.31 -10.87 5.97
N ALA A 163 -3.33 -10.37 6.68
CA ALA A 163 -3.74 -8.96 6.57
C ALA A 163 -4.05 -8.36 7.94
N SER A 164 -3.53 -7.17 8.21
CA SER A 164 -3.77 -6.43 9.46
C SER A 164 -4.20 -5.00 9.18
N SER A 165 -5.32 -4.57 9.78
CA SER A 165 -5.83 -3.21 9.63
C SER A 165 -6.00 -2.77 8.17
N CYS A 166 -6.42 -3.67 7.28
CA CYS A 166 -6.59 -3.42 5.86
C CYS A 166 -8.04 -3.16 5.48
N VAL A 167 -8.26 -2.51 4.33
CA VAL A 167 -9.56 -2.43 3.67
C VAL A 167 -9.48 -3.24 2.38
N LEU A 168 -10.13 -4.40 2.34
CA LEU A 168 -10.20 -5.27 1.16
C LEU A 168 -11.58 -5.09 0.51
N ASP A 169 -11.69 -4.06 -0.31
CA ASP A 169 -12.91 -3.59 -0.98
C ASP A 169 -13.06 -4.24 -2.36
N GLY A 170 -13.22 -5.56 -2.31
CA GLY A 170 -13.42 -6.44 -3.44
C GLY A 170 -13.34 -7.90 -2.99
N PRO A 171 -13.82 -8.85 -3.82
CA PRO A 171 -13.86 -10.26 -3.43
C PRO A 171 -12.45 -10.81 -3.22
N VAL A 172 -12.21 -11.43 -2.06
CA VAL A 172 -10.94 -12.05 -1.70
C VAL A 172 -11.05 -13.56 -1.83
N GLU A 173 -10.19 -14.16 -2.64
CA GLU A 173 -10.08 -15.60 -2.83
C GLU A 173 -8.68 -16.07 -2.43
N VAL A 174 -8.62 -16.84 -1.35
CA VAL A 174 -7.37 -17.44 -0.87
C VAL A 174 -7.42 -18.95 -1.07
N ALA A 175 -6.47 -19.51 -1.81
CA ALA A 175 -6.45 -20.93 -2.12
C ALA A 175 -6.22 -21.80 -0.87
N HIS A 176 -5.23 -21.44 -0.05
CA HIS A 176 -4.82 -22.17 1.14
C HIS A 176 -5.26 -21.44 2.42
N ARG A 177 -6.54 -21.60 2.78
CA ARG A 177 -7.18 -20.89 3.92
C ARG A 177 -6.76 -21.37 5.31
N GLN A 178 -5.99 -22.46 5.40
CA GLN A 178 -5.43 -22.95 6.67
C GLN A 178 -4.14 -22.20 7.05
N VAL A 179 -3.60 -21.36 6.15
CA VAL A 179 -2.40 -20.55 6.36
C VAL A 179 -2.74 -19.06 6.27
N GLY A 180 -2.25 -18.31 7.26
CA GLY A 180 -2.46 -16.87 7.40
C GLY A 180 -3.67 -16.49 8.24
N CYS A 181 -3.82 -15.19 8.51
CA CYS A 181 -4.93 -14.64 9.29
C CYS A 181 -5.26 -13.20 8.86
N LEU A 182 -6.55 -12.87 8.80
CA LEU A 182 -7.01 -11.49 8.67
C LEU A 182 -7.39 -10.98 10.06
N ARG A 183 -6.86 -9.82 10.43
CA ARG A 183 -7.14 -9.19 11.73
C ARG A 183 -7.52 -7.73 11.55
N PHE A 184 -8.51 -7.27 12.31
CA PHE A 184 -8.92 -5.86 12.37
C PHE A 184 -9.15 -5.20 11.00
N SER A 185 -9.60 -5.99 10.02
CA SER A 185 -9.64 -5.57 8.62
C SER A 185 -11.07 -5.57 8.12
N TYR A 186 -11.36 -4.67 7.19
CA TYR A 186 -12.57 -4.76 6.38
C TYR A 186 -12.38 -5.79 5.27
N VAL A 187 -13.35 -6.68 5.09
CA VAL A 187 -13.32 -7.72 4.05
C VAL A 187 -14.66 -7.73 3.33
N ALA A 188 -14.67 -7.54 2.02
CA ALA A 188 -15.91 -7.56 1.25
C ALA A 188 -16.70 -8.88 1.48
N PRO A 189 -18.04 -8.80 1.66
CA PRO A 189 -18.90 -9.98 1.78
C PRO A 189 -18.72 -10.97 0.62
N GLY A 190 -18.93 -12.26 0.88
CA GLY A 190 -18.72 -13.34 -0.11
C GLY A 190 -17.26 -13.77 -0.31
N SER A 191 -16.30 -13.14 0.38
CA SER A 191 -14.89 -13.49 0.30
C SER A 191 -14.54 -14.85 0.96
N ARG A 192 -13.67 -15.62 0.31
CA ARG A 192 -13.12 -16.90 0.79
C ARG A 192 -11.72 -16.68 1.35
N THR A 193 -11.65 -16.29 2.63
CA THR A 193 -10.41 -15.92 3.32
C THR A 193 -9.95 -16.98 4.33
N PRO A 194 -8.71 -16.92 4.83
CA PRO A 194 -8.32 -17.59 6.06
C PRO A 194 -9.05 -17.01 7.29
N ARG A 195 -8.70 -17.50 8.49
CA ARG A 195 -9.34 -17.13 9.75
C ARG A 195 -9.39 -15.61 9.93
N ARG A 196 -10.58 -15.10 10.28
CA ARG A 196 -10.82 -13.70 10.60
C ARG A 196 -10.80 -13.48 12.12
N TYR A 197 -10.12 -12.43 12.56
CA TYR A 197 -10.09 -11.97 13.94
C TYR A 197 -10.53 -10.50 13.99
N ARG A 198 -11.73 -10.24 14.55
CA ARG A 198 -12.30 -8.90 14.66
C ARG A 198 -12.34 -8.13 13.33
N CYS A 199 -12.57 -8.84 12.23
CA CYS A 199 -12.82 -8.25 10.91
C CYS A 199 -14.27 -7.75 10.81
N VAL A 200 -14.50 -6.84 9.86
CA VAL A 200 -15.82 -6.29 9.56
C VAL A 200 -16.17 -6.55 8.10
N PRO A 201 -17.37 -7.08 7.79
CA PRO A 201 -18.27 -7.75 8.72
C PRO A 201 -17.64 -9.01 9.33
N ALA A 202 -18.31 -9.53 10.36
CA ALA A 202 -18.04 -10.89 10.83
C ALA A 202 -18.23 -11.90 9.69
N ASP A 203 -17.56 -13.04 9.76
CA ASP A 203 -17.61 -14.03 8.69
C ASP A 203 -19.02 -14.60 8.51
N GLY A 204 -19.50 -14.63 7.26
CA GLY A 204 -20.85 -15.07 6.92
C GLY A 204 -21.98 -14.03 7.09
N GLU A 205 -21.69 -12.85 7.65
CA GLU A 205 -22.72 -11.82 7.88
C GLU A 205 -22.80 -10.81 6.71
N PRO A 206 -24.00 -10.30 6.37
CA PRO A 206 -24.10 -9.11 5.54
C PRO A 206 -23.44 -7.94 6.28
N GLY A 207 -22.65 -7.15 5.57
CA GLY A 207 -21.86 -6.09 6.16
C GLY A 207 -22.16 -4.71 5.59
N PRO A 208 -21.89 -3.65 6.36
CA PRO A 208 -21.81 -2.32 5.79
C PRO A 208 -20.77 -2.28 4.65
N LEU A 209 -20.95 -1.35 3.73
CA LEU A 209 -19.98 -1.07 2.67
C LEU A 209 -19.09 0.12 3.09
N PRO A 210 -17.81 0.14 2.67
CA PRO A 210 -16.93 1.26 2.91
C PRO A 210 -17.43 2.46 2.11
N VAL A 211 -17.35 3.64 2.73
CA VAL A 211 -17.67 4.91 2.08
C VAL A 211 -16.41 5.75 2.15
N TYR A 212 -15.93 6.20 1.00
CA TYR A 212 -14.69 6.98 0.90
C TYR A 212 -14.98 8.47 0.81
N ALA A 213 -14.11 9.28 1.40
CA ALA A 213 -14.12 10.73 1.27
C ALA A 213 -13.75 11.16 -0.16
N ALA A 214 -12.83 10.42 -0.80
CA ALA A 214 -12.49 10.60 -2.21
C ALA A 214 -12.08 9.27 -2.84
N THR A 215 -12.49 9.07 -4.09
CA THR A 215 -12.12 7.91 -4.92
C THR A 215 -11.25 8.29 -6.12
N ASP A 216 -11.02 9.58 -6.33
CA ASP A 216 -10.11 10.12 -7.35
C ASP A 216 -8.67 10.11 -6.82
N PRO A 217 -7.73 9.38 -7.45
CA PRO A 217 -6.32 9.36 -7.08
C PRO A 217 -5.63 10.73 -7.01
N ALA A 218 -6.14 11.75 -7.70
CA ALA A 218 -5.61 13.10 -7.63
C ALA A 218 -6.02 13.86 -6.35
N SER A 219 -7.00 13.34 -5.59
CA SER A 219 -7.45 13.96 -4.35
C SER A 219 -6.48 13.70 -3.19
N PRO A 220 -6.15 14.71 -2.36
CA PRO A 220 -5.37 14.49 -1.15
C PRO A 220 -6.09 13.64 -0.10
N ALA A 221 -7.41 13.47 -0.23
CA ALA A 221 -8.22 12.62 0.63
C ALA A 221 -8.38 11.19 0.09
N TYR A 222 -7.66 10.83 -0.98
CA TYR A 222 -7.73 9.50 -1.58
C TYR A 222 -6.86 8.47 -0.84
N PRO A 223 -7.37 7.24 -0.62
CA PRO A 223 -8.75 6.81 -0.42
C PRO A 223 -9.09 6.74 1.08
N ALA A 224 -9.21 7.90 1.74
CA ALA A 224 -9.63 7.99 3.13
C ALA A 224 -11.10 7.59 3.30
N LEU A 225 -11.43 6.98 4.44
CA LEU A 225 -12.82 6.70 4.79
C LEU A 225 -13.54 8.01 5.11
N ALA A 226 -14.76 8.16 4.60
CA ALA A 226 -15.58 9.33 4.89
C ALA A 226 -16.05 9.33 6.35
N GLY A 227 -16.34 10.51 6.90
CA GLY A 227 -16.97 10.63 8.22
C GLY A 227 -18.34 9.93 8.30
N SER A 228 -19.06 9.83 7.16
CA SER A 228 -20.31 9.09 7.03
C SER A 228 -20.14 7.58 6.90
N CYS A 229 -18.91 7.08 6.73
CA CYS A 229 -18.64 5.64 6.69
C CYS A 229 -19.11 4.99 8.00
N PRO A 230 -19.80 3.83 7.97
CA PRO A 230 -20.28 3.16 9.17
C PRO A 230 -19.18 3.00 10.23
N VAL A 231 -19.49 3.31 11.48
CA VAL A 231 -18.52 3.31 12.58
C VAL A 231 -17.82 1.97 12.75
N ALA A 232 -18.52 0.86 12.46
CA ALA A 232 -17.94 -0.48 12.48
C ALA A 232 -16.72 -0.60 11.55
N ILE A 233 -16.74 0.06 10.39
CA ILE A 233 -15.60 0.09 9.46
C ILE A 233 -14.59 1.15 9.91
N ARG A 234 -15.05 2.38 10.20
CA ARG A 234 -14.20 3.51 10.56
C ARG A 234 -13.36 3.29 11.83
N GLU A 235 -13.85 2.45 12.74
CA GLU A 235 -13.14 2.03 13.97
C GLU A 235 -12.82 0.52 13.96
N GLY A 236 -12.86 -0.11 12.79
CA GLY A 236 -12.62 -1.56 12.63
C GLY A 236 -11.15 -1.98 12.66
N GLY A 237 -10.23 -1.01 12.57
CA GLY A 237 -8.79 -1.23 12.64
C GLY A 237 -8.30 -1.54 14.05
N GLU A 238 -7.04 -1.97 14.14
CA GLU A 238 -6.39 -2.24 15.43
C GLU A 238 -6.45 -1.02 16.34
N ASP A 239 -6.67 -1.23 17.64
CA ASP A 239 -6.90 -0.18 18.65
C ASP A 239 -8.13 0.71 18.41
N ARG A 240 -9.10 0.22 17.62
CA ARG A 240 -10.22 1.01 17.10
C ARG A 240 -9.75 2.21 16.27
N ALA A 241 -8.65 2.04 15.55
CA ALA A 241 -8.22 2.98 14.52
C ALA A 241 -8.99 2.74 13.22
N GLU A 242 -8.81 3.62 12.25
CA GLU A 242 -9.32 3.38 10.90
C GLU A 242 -8.47 2.29 10.23
N PRO A 243 -9.08 1.33 9.53
CA PRO A 243 -8.34 0.41 8.67
C PRO A 243 -8.00 1.08 7.32
N GLY A 244 -7.10 0.47 6.56
CA GLY A 244 -6.69 0.94 5.24
C GLY A 244 -5.44 1.81 5.27
N VAL A 245 -5.09 2.41 4.13
CA VAL A 245 -3.86 3.22 3.93
C VAL A 245 -3.66 4.33 4.97
N HIS A 246 -4.74 4.90 5.49
CA HIS A 246 -4.67 5.96 6.50
C HIS A 246 -4.56 5.43 7.95
N HIS A 247 -4.51 4.12 8.17
CA HIS A 247 -4.41 3.51 9.49
C HIS A 247 -3.32 4.12 10.37
N HIS A 248 -2.16 4.39 9.77
CA HIS A 248 -1.01 5.00 10.43
C HIS A 248 -1.28 6.40 11.02
N LEU A 249 -2.27 7.14 10.50
CA LEU A 249 -2.65 8.47 11.00
C LEU A 249 -3.40 8.41 12.33
N ARG A 250 -3.97 7.23 12.68
CA ARG A 250 -4.72 6.98 13.90
C ARG A 250 -5.80 8.05 14.15
N ARG A 251 -6.48 8.52 13.09
CA ARG A 251 -7.46 9.62 13.16
C ARG A 251 -8.53 9.40 14.25
N PRO A 252 -9.18 8.22 14.38
CA PRO A 252 -10.18 8.02 15.43
C PRO A 252 -9.63 8.12 16.85
N LEU A 253 -8.36 7.75 17.09
CA LEU A 253 -7.74 7.88 18.41
C LEU A 253 -7.45 9.35 18.73
N ARG A 254 -6.92 10.09 17.75
CA ARG A 254 -6.62 11.54 17.88
C ARG A 254 -7.89 12.34 18.14
N LEU A 255 -8.98 12.05 17.41
CA LEU A 255 -10.28 12.68 17.62
C LEU A 255 -10.83 12.41 19.02
N ARG A 256 -10.84 11.15 19.47
CA ARG A 256 -11.28 10.79 20.83
C ARG A 256 -10.42 11.44 21.90
N ALA A 257 -9.10 11.56 21.68
CA ALA A 257 -8.21 12.25 22.61
C ALA A 257 -8.52 13.76 22.68
N ALA A 258 -8.71 14.41 21.54
CA ALA A 258 -9.10 15.82 21.48
C ALA A 258 -10.46 16.07 22.15
N GLN A 259 -11.46 15.23 21.90
CA GLN A 259 -12.78 15.32 22.55
C GLN A 259 -12.64 15.25 24.08
N ARG A 260 -11.93 14.25 24.61
CA ARG A 260 -11.70 14.12 26.06
C ARG A 260 -11.01 15.34 26.68
N GLN A 261 -10.15 16.02 25.93
CA GLN A 261 -9.47 17.24 26.40
C GLN A 261 -10.35 18.48 26.34
N LEU A 262 -11.28 18.54 25.39
CA LEU A 262 -12.19 19.66 25.19
C LEU A 262 -13.47 19.56 26.04
N ASP A 263 -13.90 18.33 26.39
CA ASP A 263 -15.12 18.07 27.17
C ASP A 263 -15.25 18.93 28.44
N PRO A 264 -14.19 19.13 29.25
CA PRO A 264 -14.28 20.00 30.44
C PRO A 264 -14.54 21.48 30.13
N TYR A 265 -14.20 21.93 28.91
CA TYR A 265 -14.37 23.32 28.47
C TYR A 265 -15.67 23.54 27.70
N ARG A 266 -16.50 22.51 27.53
CA ARG A 266 -17.78 22.58 26.83
C ARG A 266 -18.81 23.34 27.68
N PRO A 267 -19.33 24.49 27.22
CA PRO A 267 -20.40 25.18 27.93
C PRO A 267 -21.68 24.35 27.97
N VAL A 268 -22.49 24.54 29.02
CA VAL A 268 -23.79 23.87 29.15
C VAL A 268 -24.69 24.24 27.97
N GLY A 269 -25.32 23.22 27.35
CA GLY A 269 -26.26 23.40 26.24
C GLY A 269 -25.63 23.58 24.86
N ILE A 270 -24.29 23.59 24.73
CA ILE A 270 -23.59 23.68 23.45
C ILE A 270 -23.15 22.29 23.01
N GLU A 271 -23.05 22.01 21.71
CA GLU A 271 -22.45 20.78 21.17
C GLU A 271 -21.18 21.12 20.38
N LEU A 272 -20.07 20.42 20.65
CA LEU A 272 -18.79 20.64 20.00
C LEU A 272 -18.60 19.61 18.89
N GLY A 273 -18.59 20.07 17.64
CA GLY A 273 -18.22 19.26 16.48
C GLY A 273 -16.76 19.48 16.09
N ILE A 274 -15.98 18.40 15.97
CA ILE A 274 -14.66 18.45 15.33
C ILE A 274 -14.83 18.06 13.87
N PHE A 275 -14.60 19.01 12.97
CA PHE A 275 -14.66 18.81 11.53
C PHE A 275 -13.24 18.70 10.98
N GLY A 276 -12.95 17.58 10.33
CA GLY A 276 -11.66 17.32 9.69
C GLY A 276 -11.75 16.07 8.83
N SER A 277 -11.06 16.10 7.68
CA SER A 277 -10.94 14.98 6.74
C SER A 277 -9.99 13.91 7.26
#